data_AF-A0A0C2X0V0-F1
#
_entry.id   AF-A0A0C2X0V0-F1
#
_cell.length_a   1.000
_cell.length_b   1.000
_cell.length_c   1.000
_cell.angle_alpha   90.00
_cell.angle_beta   90.00
_cell.angle_gamma   90.00
#
_symmetry.space_group_name_H-M   'P 1'
#
loop_
_entity.id
_entity.type
_entity.pdbx_description
1 polymer ?
#
loop_
_entity_poly.entity_id
_entity_poly.type
_entity_poly.pdbx_seq_one_letter_code
_entity_poly.pdbx_strand_id
1 'polypeptide(L)'
;NLVAVYERLSEQVRVTLHTQVGNARGLHDVQMEVRAFCDSAHNMRERVPPLDFISLEGSLAKMLDSLQAAKRNALEPANPGVQVSFRVAGVCGQAGRPRVEINKNYLEHVLDIRGPYELTDVFKCSARTIRWRAVEYGLRGPGLAPFLNEELPDGSLARRWVSSGKWVRSAISGNAVALETVIASVLATFPGYGRCKVDGALRAQGIRVPRNCLIAAIQRLIHWCIICHAFVDGKMCLVTGAHFNNNNCADTVLELFKHAISVHG
;
A
#
# COMPACT_ATOMS: atom_id res chain seq x y z
N ASN A 1 -23.62 44.15 11.40
CA ASN A 1 -23.06 43.26 12.43
C ASN A 1 -21.61 42.96 12.04
N LEU A 2 -20.64 43.75 12.54
CA LEU A 2 -19.22 43.66 12.13
C LEU A 2 -18.59 42.31 12.48
N VAL A 3 -18.96 41.75 13.63
CA VAL A 3 -18.45 40.47 14.13
C VAL A 3 -18.81 39.34 13.17
N ALA A 4 -20.08 39.26 12.76
CA ALA A 4 -20.52 38.22 11.81
C ALA A 4 -19.83 38.31 10.44
N VAL A 5 -19.53 39.53 9.96
CA VAL A 5 -18.80 39.72 8.70
C VAL A 5 -17.34 39.31 8.86
N TYR A 6 -16.71 39.68 9.98
CA TYR A 6 -15.34 39.27 10.30
C TYR A 6 -15.19 37.75 10.42
N GLU A 7 -16.10 37.07 11.13
CA GLU A 7 -16.07 35.61 11.29
C GLU A 7 -16.20 34.90 9.94
N ARG A 8 -17.15 35.34 9.10
CA ARG A 8 -17.32 34.80 7.75
C ARG A 8 -16.06 35.01 6.91
N LEU A 9 -15.49 36.21 6.96
CA LEU A 9 -14.28 36.55 6.20
C LEU A 9 -13.08 35.71 6.67
N SER A 10 -12.91 35.54 7.99
CA SER A 10 -11.86 34.70 8.57
C SER A 10 -11.98 33.25 8.09
N GLU A 11 -13.18 32.69 8.10
CA GLU A 11 -13.42 31.33 7.63
C GLU A 11 -13.16 31.20 6.11
N GLN A 12 -13.58 32.19 5.32
CA GLN A 12 -13.34 32.23 3.89
C GLN A 12 -11.84 32.31 3.55
N VAL A 13 -11.06 33.11 4.29
CA VAL A 13 -9.60 33.18 4.17
C VAL A 13 -8.98 31.82 4.51
N ARG A 14 -9.40 31.20 5.62
CA ARG A 14 -8.90 29.88 6.05
C ARG A 14 -9.17 28.81 4.99
N VAL A 15 -10.40 28.72 4.48
CA VAL A 15 -10.78 27.76 3.44
C VAL A 15 -9.99 28.01 2.15
N THR A 16 -9.86 29.26 1.73
CA THR A 16 -9.12 29.63 0.50
C THR A 16 -7.65 29.25 0.60
N LEU A 17 -6.99 29.54 1.73
CA LEU A 17 -5.59 29.18 1.95
C LEU A 17 -5.34 27.65 1.92
N HIS A 18 -6.33 26.83 2.30
CA HIS A 18 -6.20 25.38 2.26
C HIS A 18 -6.60 24.74 0.92
N THR A 19 -7.57 25.32 0.22
CA THR A 19 -8.19 24.68 -0.96
C THR A 19 -7.73 25.26 -2.29
N GLN A 20 -7.23 26.49 -2.31
CA GLN A 20 -6.90 27.23 -3.54
C GLN A 20 -5.39 27.50 -3.69
N VAL A 21 -4.55 26.68 -3.06
CA VAL A 21 -3.09 26.74 -3.23
C VAL A 21 -2.74 26.52 -4.70
N GLY A 22 -2.27 27.58 -5.38
CA GLY A 22 -1.98 27.57 -6.83
C GLY A 22 -2.97 28.35 -7.70
N ASN A 23 -4.14 28.76 -7.19
CA ASN A 23 -5.10 29.60 -7.93
C ASN A 23 -4.92 31.08 -7.58
N ALA A 24 -4.02 31.76 -8.31
CA ALA A 24 -3.68 33.16 -8.06
C ALA A 24 -4.87 34.14 -8.19
N ARG A 25 -5.89 33.80 -9.00
CA ARG A 25 -7.09 34.63 -9.18
C ARG A 25 -8.01 34.54 -7.98
N GLY A 26 -8.33 33.34 -7.52
CA GLY A 26 -9.19 33.15 -6.34
C GLY A 26 -8.58 33.74 -5.06
N LEU A 27 -7.26 33.61 -4.89
CA LEU A 27 -6.53 34.28 -3.80
C LEU A 27 -6.60 35.82 -3.89
N HIS A 28 -6.61 36.38 -5.11
CA HIS A 28 -6.73 37.82 -5.32
C HIS A 28 -8.14 38.34 -5.01
N ASP A 29 -9.18 37.61 -5.40
CA ASP A 29 -10.57 38.00 -5.16
C ASP A 29 -10.85 38.09 -3.65
N VAL A 30 -10.41 37.09 -2.87
CA VAL A 30 -10.53 37.10 -1.40
C VAL A 30 -9.68 38.21 -0.77
N GLN A 31 -8.50 38.50 -1.32
CA GLN A 31 -7.68 39.63 -0.87
C GLN A 31 -8.41 40.97 -1.05
N MET A 32 -9.14 41.16 -2.15
CA MET A 32 -9.94 42.37 -2.39
C MET A 32 -11.11 42.49 -1.41
N GLU A 33 -11.76 41.38 -1.06
CA GLU A 33 -12.81 41.37 -0.03
C GLU A 33 -12.28 41.76 1.35
N VAL A 34 -11.10 41.26 1.73
CA VAL A 34 -10.45 41.65 3.00
C VAL A 34 -10.12 43.14 3.01
N ARG A 35 -9.62 43.70 1.90
CA ARG A 35 -9.34 45.14 1.78
C ARG A 35 -10.60 46.00 1.87
N ALA A 36 -11.67 45.61 1.17
CA ALA A 36 -12.95 46.32 1.25
C ALA A 36 -13.52 46.31 2.68
N PHE A 37 -13.31 45.22 3.42
CA PHE A 37 -13.68 45.15 4.83
C PHE A 37 -12.79 46.03 5.71
N CYS A 38 -11.47 46.10 5.46
CA CYS A 38 -10.58 47.06 6.16
C CYS A 38 -11.07 48.50 6.00
N ASP A 39 -11.42 48.91 4.77
CA ASP A 39 -11.92 50.26 4.48
C ASP A 39 -13.24 50.52 5.22
N SER A 40 -14.13 49.54 5.21
CA SER A 40 -15.42 49.60 5.93
C SER A 40 -15.22 49.67 7.45
N ALA A 41 -14.26 48.94 8.01
CA ALA A 41 -13.93 48.96 9.42
C ALA A 41 -13.35 50.33 9.85
N HIS A 42 -12.46 50.92 9.03
CA HIS A 42 -11.90 52.24 9.27
C HIS A 42 -12.98 53.34 9.34
N ASN A 43 -13.99 53.26 8.46
CA ASN A 43 -15.13 54.19 8.48
C ASN A 43 -15.98 54.08 9.77
N MET A 44 -15.85 52.97 10.52
CA MET A 44 -16.57 52.73 11.77
C MET A 44 -15.69 52.85 13.02
N ARG A 45 -14.46 53.37 12.89
CA ARG A 45 -13.46 53.43 13.97
C ARG A 45 -13.99 54.08 15.25
N GLU A 46 -14.77 55.15 15.14
CA GLU A 46 -15.34 55.87 16.30
C GLU A 46 -16.39 55.07 17.08
N ARG A 47 -16.92 53.99 16.49
CA ARG A 47 -17.97 53.15 17.07
C ARG A 47 -17.43 51.86 17.70
N VAL A 48 -16.12 51.62 17.61
CA VAL A 48 -15.46 50.40 18.10
C VAL A 48 -14.48 50.80 19.21
N PRO A 49 -14.42 50.08 20.34
CA PRO A 49 -13.43 50.32 21.37
C PRO A 49 -12.00 50.31 20.78
N PRO A 50 -11.12 51.26 21.17
CA PRO A 50 -9.79 51.38 20.56
C PRO A 50 -8.95 50.09 20.61
N LEU A 51 -9.04 49.34 21.71
CA LEU A 51 -8.30 48.09 21.91
C LEU A 51 -8.77 46.98 20.94
N ASP A 52 -10.08 46.89 20.72
CA ASP A 52 -10.69 45.91 19.82
C ASP A 52 -10.36 46.25 18.37
N PHE A 53 -10.33 47.55 18.04
CA PHE A 53 -9.96 48.02 16.71
C PHE A 53 -8.51 47.69 16.36
N ILE A 54 -7.57 47.89 17.30
CA ILE A 54 -6.15 47.51 17.11
C ILE A 54 -6.03 46.00 16.89
N SER A 55 -6.78 45.20 17.66
CA SER A 55 -6.78 43.73 17.53
C SER A 55 -7.35 43.27 16.19
N LEU A 56 -8.42 43.94 15.73
CA LEU A 56 -9.03 43.70 14.43
C LEU A 56 -8.07 44.03 13.29
N GLU A 57 -7.43 45.20 13.34
CA GLU A 57 -6.45 45.65 12.34
C GLU A 57 -5.27 44.68 12.23
N GLY A 58 -4.71 44.26 13.38
CA GLY A 58 -3.64 43.26 13.42
C GLY A 58 -4.06 41.90 12.86
N SER A 59 -5.33 41.50 13.03
CA SER A 59 -5.84 40.25 12.48
C SER A 59 -6.06 40.32 10.97
N LEU A 60 -6.58 41.44 10.46
CA LEU A 60 -6.76 41.67 9.02
C LEU A 60 -5.42 41.77 8.28
N ALA A 61 -4.42 42.42 8.88
CA ALA A 61 -3.07 42.46 8.33
C ALA A 61 -2.48 41.05 8.16
N LYS A 62 -2.61 40.20 9.18
CA LYS A 62 -2.17 38.79 9.10
C LYS A 62 -2.88 37.99 7.99
N MET A 63 -4.18 38.23 7.79
CA MET A 63 -4.93 37.59 6.70
C MET A 63 -4.39 38.01 5.33
N LEU A 64 -4.14 39.31 5.13
CA LEU A 64 -3.57 39.83 3.88
C LEU A 64 -2.16 39.30 3.61
N ASP A 65 -1.30 39.27 4.62
CA ASP A 65 0.06 38.74 4.50
C ASP A 65 0.06 37.25 4.11
N SER A 66 -0.83 36.47 4.73
CA SER A 66 -0.98 35.04 4.44
C SER A 66 -1.45 34.80 3.00
N LEU A 67 -2.46 35.56 2.54
CA LEU A 67 -2.95 35.50 1.16
C LEU A 67 -1.88 35.94 0.15
N GLN A 68 -1.10 36.98 0.47
CA GLN A 68 -0.04 37.49 -0.38
C GLN A 68 1.16 36.53 -0.46
N ALA A 69 1.50 35.84 0.63
CA ALA A 69 2.49 34.77 0.62
C ALA A 69 2.01 33.59 -0.25
N ALA A 70 0.77 33.14 -0.07
CA ALA A 70 0.18 32.07 -0.88
C ALA A 70 0.13 32.43 -2.38
N LYS A 71 -0.22 33.68 -2.72
CA LYS A 71 -0.25 34.17 -4.10
C LYS A 71 1.15 34.19 -4.73
N ARG A 72 2.18 34.57 -3.98
CA ARG A 72 3.58 34.51 -4.46
C ARG A 72 4.00 33.08 -4.76
N ASN A 73 3.73 32.14 -3.85
CA ASN A 73 4.02 30.73 -4.07
C ASN A 73 3.25 30.13 -5.27
N ALA A 74 2.05 30.64 -5.56
CA ALA A 74 1.27 30.22 -6.73
C ALA A 74 1.82 30.75 -8.07
N LEU A 75 2.52 31.90 -8.03
CA LEU A 75 3.11 32.54 -9.22
C LEU A 75 4.55 32.10 -9.48
N GLU A 76 5.25 31.59 -8.47
CA GLU A 76 6.53 30.94 -8.69
C GLU A 76 6.29 29.73 -9.61
N PRO A 77 6.93 29.66 -10.80
CA PRO A 77 6.86 28.47 -11.61
C PRO A 77 7.43 27.36 -10.74
N ALA A 78 6.60 26.37 -10.40
CA ALA A 78 7.06 25.16 -9.76
C ALA A 78 8.22 24.67 -10.62
N ASN A 79 9.45 24.80 -10.12
CA ASN A 79 10.63 24.34 -10.82
C ASN A 79 10.33 22.87 -11.09
N PRO A 80 10.04 22.46 -12.34
CA PRO A 80 9.48 21.16 -12.57
C PRO A 80 10.62 20.22 -12.24
N GLY A 81 10.61 19.68 -11.01
CA GLY A 81 11.60 18.71 -10.58
C GLY A 81 11.68 17.69 -11.69
N VAL A 82 12.91 17.43 -12.16
CA VAL A 82 13.17 16.59 -13.34
C VAL A 82 12.21 15.41 -13.30
N GLN A 83 11.30 15.34 -14.26
CA GLN A 83 10.25 14.32 -14.22
C GLN A 83 10.88 12.97 -14.57
N VAL A 84 11.31 12.27 -13.53
CA VAL A 84 12.08 11.03 -13.66
C VAL A 84 11.19 9.85 -14.09
N SER A 85 9.92 9.87 -13.71
CA SER A 85 8.92 8.86 -14.09
C SER A 85 7.54 9.47 -14.26
N PHE A 86 6.74 8.93 -15.18
CA PHE A 86 5.36 9.33 -15.38
C PHE A 86 4.47 8.12 -15.66
N ARG A 87 3.20 8.24 -15.31
CA ARG A 87 2.20 7.23 -15.67
C ARG A 87 1.62 7.59 -17.01
N VAL A 88 1.76 6.70 -17.97
CA VAL A 88 1.04 6.82 -19.23
C VAL A 88 -0.36 6.30 -18.97
N ALA A 89 -1.32 7.22 -18.91
CA ALA A 89 -2.73 6.85 -19.03
C ALA A 89 -2.87 6.11 -20.36
N GLY A 90 -3.36 4.87 -20.31
CA GLY A 90 -3.51 4.05 -21.50
C GLY A 90 -4.32 4.84 -22.54
N VAL A 91 -3.74 5.00 -23.72
CA VAL A 91 -4.48 5.45 -24.89
C VAL A 91 -5.59 4.40 -25.09
N CYS A 92 -6.84 4.82 -24.86
CA CYS A 92 -8.11 4.12 -25.06
C CYS A 92 -8.28 2.68 -24.48
N GLY A 93 -9.13 2.56 -23.45
CA GLY A 93 -10.08 1.46 -23.29
C GLY A 93 -9.62 0.08 -22.80
N GLN A 94 -8.32 -0.19 -22.64
CA GLN A 94 -7.85 -1.48 -22.12
C GLN A 94 -7.95 -1.52 -20.58
N ALA A 95 -8.66 -2.52 -20.05
CA ALA A 95 -8.74 -2.77 -18.62
C ALA A 95 -7.33 -3.14 -18.07
N GLY A 96 -6.77 -2.30 -17.20
CA GLY A 96 -5.47 -2.56 -16.60
C GLY A 96 -4.92 -1.37 -15.81
N ARG A 97 -4.00 -1.65 -14.87
CA ARG A 97 -3.29 -0.60 -14.12
C ARG A 97 -2.43 0.23 -15.09
N PRO A 98 -2.49 1.57 -15.07
CA PRO A 98 -1.70 2.43 -15.94
C PRO A 98 -0.21 2.10 -15.88
N ARG A 99 0.43 2.09 -17.05
CA ARG A 99 1.84 1.73 -17.20
C ARG A 99 2.72 2.89 -16.71
N VAL A 100 3.75 2.58 -15.92
CA VAL A 100 4.74 3.57 -15.42
C VAL A 100 5.91 3.62 -16.40
N GLU A 101 6.07 4.70 -17.15
CA GLU A 101 7.24 4.98 -17.98
C GLU A 101 8.34 5.67 -17.16
N ILE A 102 9.59 5.32 -17.46
CA ILE A 102 10.78 5.87 -16.81
C ILE A 102 11.68 6.44 -17.90
N ASN A 103 12.25 7.63 -17.70
CA ASN A 103 13.19 8.18 -18.66
C ASN A 103 14.41 7.24 -18.83
N LYS A 104 14.65 6.75 -20.06
CA LYS A 104 15.72 5.79 -20.36
C LYS A 104 17.11 6.31 -19.98
N ASN A 105 17.45 7.52 -20.41
CA ASN A 105 18.78 8.11 -20.20
C ASN A 105 19.05 8.31 -18.71
N TYR A 106 18.03 8.76 -17.96
CA TYR A 106 18.15 8.90 -16.51
C TYR A 106 18.29 7.54 -15.82
N LEU A 107 17.51 6.54 -16.24
CA LEU A 107 17.59 5.19 -15.68
C LEU A 107 18.95 4.53 -15.93
N GLU A 108 19.53 4.72 -17.10
CA GLU A 108 20.87 4.23 -17.46
C GLU A 108 21.93 4.78 -16.50
N HIS A 109 22.02 6.11 -16.37
CA HIS A 109 23.00 6.75 -15.48
C HIS A 109 22.84 6.33 -14.01
N VAL A 110 21.61 6.14 -13.55
CA VAL A 110 21.35 5.85 -12.14
C VAL A 110 21.53 4.36 -11.81
N LEU A 111 21.32 3.45 -12.76
CA LEU A 111 21.56 2.02 -12.60
C LEU A 111 23.04 1.63 -12.52
N ASP A 112 23.94 2.51 -12.99
CA ASP A 112 25.38 2.36 -12.82
C ASP A 112 25.82 2.65 -11.38
N ILE A 113 25.10 3.55 -10.69
CA ILE A 113 25.43 4.01 -9.34
C ILE A 113 24.72 3.14 -8.28
N ARG A 114 23.46 2.77 -8.51
CA ARG A 114 22.61 2.10 -7.51
C ARG A 114 21.80 0.94 -8.08
N GLY A 115 21.50 -0.03 -7.23
CA GLY A 115 20.64 -1.16 -7.58
C GLY A 115 19.15 -0.77 -7.65
N PRO A 116 18.29 -1.52 -8.39
CA PRO A 116 16.87 -1.21 -8.54
C PRO A 116 16.07 -1.08 -7.23
N TYR A 117 16.53 -1.69 -6.14
CA TYR A 117 15.89 -1.61 -4.83
C TYR A 117 16.07 -0.27 -4.13
N GLU A 118 17.22 0.38 -4.34
CA GLU A 118 17.52 1.69 -3.74
C GLU A 118 16.88 2.85 -4.50
N LEU A 119 16.34 2.54 -5.68
CA LEU A 119 15.77 3.51 -6.61
C LEU A 119 14.24 3.64 -6.46
N THR A 120 13.61 2.82 -5.61
CA THR A 120 12.16 2.84 -5.43
C THR A 120 11.63 4.20 -4.99
N ASP A 121 12.39 4.89 -4.13
CA ASP A 121 11.99 6.19 -3.58
C ASP A 121 12.16 7.33 -4.59
N VAL A 122 13.09 7.20 -5.54
CA VAL A 122 13.37 8.18 -6.58
C VAL A 122 12.31 8.11 -7.67
N PHE A 123 12.05 6.91 -8.20
CA PHE A 123 11.09 6.68 -9.29
C PHE A 123 9.65 6.47 -8.79
N LYS A 124 9.42 6.51 -7.47
CA LYS A 124 8.11 6.26 -6.83
C LYS A 124 7.40 5.01 -7.37
N CYS A 125 8.18 3.95 -7.65
CA CYS A 125 7.67 2.68 -8.17
C CYS A 125 8.47 1.49 -7.62
N SER A 126 7.94 0.28 -7.80
CA SER A 126 8.58 -0.92 -7.24
C SER A 126 9.89 -1.25 -7.94
N ALA A 127 10.85 -1.84 -7.21
CA ALA A 127 12.12 -2.32 -7.76
C ALA A 127 11.93 -3.29 -8.95
N ARG A 128 10.83 -4.06 -8.92
CA ARG A 128 10.42 -4.92 -10.02
C ARG A 128 10.09 -4.12 -11.28
N THR A 129 9.33 -3.04 -11.14
CA THR A 129 8.99 -2.14 -12.26
C THR A 129 10.24 -1.50 -12.85
N ILE A 130 11.15 -1.01 -12.01
CA ILE A 130 12.43 -0.42 -12.42
C ILE A 130 13.27 -1.45 -13.19
N ARG A 131 13.40 -2.67 -12.65
CA ARG A 131 14.11 -3.77 -13.33
C ARG A 131 13.46 -4.14 -14.66
N TRP A 132 12.13 -4.21 -14.73
CA TRP A 132 11.41 -4.48 -15.98
C TRP A 132 11.71 -3.43 -17.04
N ARG A 133 11.69 -2.15 -16.68
CA ARG A 133 12.07 -1.07 -17.61
C ARG A 133 13.52 -1.15 -18.06
N ALA A 134 14.42 -1.48 -17.14
CA ALA A 134 15.83 -1.70 -17.48
C ALA A 134 16.00 -2.84 -18.50
N VAL A 135 15.24 -3.92 -18.37
CA VAL A 135 15.26 -5.03 -19.33
C VAL A 135 14.64 -4.63 -20.67
N GLU A 136 13.48 -3.95 -20.66
CA GLU A 136 12.83 -3.46 -21.89
C GLU A 136 13.71 -2.48 -22.68
N TYR A 137 14.45 -1.60 -22.01
CA TYR A 137 15.36 -0.66 -22.65
C TYR A 137 16.72 -1.27 -23.04
N GLY A 138 16.96 -2.54 -22.74
CA GLY A 138 18.22 -3.23 -23.00
C GLY A 138 19.38 -2.86 -22.06
N LEU A 139 19.09 -2.17 -20.95
CA LEU A 139 20.09 -1.76 -19.94
C LEU A 139 20.51 -2.91 -19.02
N ARG A 140 19.65 -3.92 -18.86
CA ARG A 140 19.94 -5.14 -18.09
C ARG A 140 19.44 -6.36 -18.85
N GLY A 141 20.18 -7.47 -18.74
CA GLY A 141 19.72 -8.75 -19.28
C GLY A 141 18.50 -9.30 -18.52
N PRO A 142 17.66 -10.13 -19.18
CA PRO A 142 16.64 -10.88 -18.48
C PRO A 142 17.28 -11.75 -17.38
N GLY A 143 16.54 -11.98 -16.29
CA GLY A 143 17.00 -12.93 -15.28
C GLY A 143 17.17 -14.32 -15.89
N LEU A 144 18.09 -15.12 -15.33
CA LEU A 144 18.23 -16.53 -15.71
C LEU A 144 16.86 -17.23 -15.63
N ALA A 145 16.59 -18.10 -16.60
CA ALA A 145 15.39 -18.91 -16.58
C ALA A 145 15.33 -19.71 -15.27
N PRO A 146 14.15 -19.86 -14.67
CA PRO A 146 13.98 -20.62 -13.42
C PRO A 146 14.17 -22.14 -13.63
N PHE A 147 14.50 -22.58 -14.84
CA PHE A 147 14.80 -23.96 -15.18
C PHE A 147 15.97 -24.02 -16.18
N LEU A 148 16.73 -25.11 -16.11
CA LEU A 148 17.69 -25.54 -17.11
C LEU A 148 17.11 -26.75 -17.84
N ASN A 149 17.29 -26.80 -19.15
CA ASN A 149 17.06 -28.03 -19.89
C ASN A 149 18.31 -28.90 -19.76
N GLU A 150 18.11 -30.16 -19.39
CA GLU A 150 19.18 -31.14 -19.25
C GLU A 150 18.90 -32.28 -20.23
N GLU A 151 19.86 -32.56 -21.10
CA GLU A 151 19.80 -33.75 -21.96
C GLU A 151 20.02 -34.99 -21.11
N LEU A 152 19.05 -35.89 -21.16
CA LEU A 152 19.13 -37.21 -20.58
C LEU A 152 19.97 -38.12 -21.50
N PRO A 153 20.52 -39.23 -20.96
CA PRO A 153 21.31 -40.19 -21.74
C PRO A 153 20.57 -40.81 -22.95
N ASP A 154 19.24 -40.73 -22.96
CA ASP A 154 18.37 -41.19 -24.05
C ASP A 154 18.12 -40.12 -25.14
N GLY A 155 18.75 -38.95 -25.02
CA GLY A 155 18.58 -37.82 -25.94
C GLY A 155 17.32 -36.98 -25.69
N SER A 156 16.53 -37.27 -24.64
CA SER A 156 15.36 -36.48 -24.28
C SER A 156 15.73 -35.28 -23.39
N LEU A 157 14.95 -34.19 -23.48
CA LEU A 157 15.17 -32.98 -22.67
C LEU A 157 14.33 -33.01 -21.39
N ALA A 158 14.98 -33.07 -20.23
CA ALA A 158 14.34 -32.90 -18.93
C ALA A 158 14.47 -31.45 -18.44
N ARG A 159 13.39 -30.89 -17.88
CA ARG A 159 13.42 -29.57 -17.22
C ARG A 159 13.84 -29.72 -15.77
N ARG A 160 15.04 -29.24 -15.42
CA ARG A 160 15.49 -29.08 -14.05
C ARG A 160 15.20 -27.67 -13.56
N TRP A 161 14.30 -27.53 -12.61
CA TRP A 161 14.02 -26.24 -11.95
C TRP A 161 15.22 -25.82 -11.09
N VAL A 162 15.76 -24.62 -11.36
CA VAL A 162 16.85 -24.02 -10.61
C VAL A 162 16.26 -22.89 -9.78
N SER A 163 16.00 -23.16 -8.51
CA SER A 163 15.60 -22.11 -7.58
C SER A 163 16.78 -21.13 -7.41
N SER A 164 16.56 -19.86 -7.71
CA SER A 164 17.50 -18.79 -7.38
C SER A 164 17.68 -18.71 -5.86
N GLY A 165 18.76 -19.31 -5.37
CA GLY A 165 19.10 -19.39 -3.96
C GLY A 165 18.51 -20.62 -3.26
N LYS A 166 19.33 -21.67 -3.10
CA LYS A 166 19.18 -22.58 -1.96
C LYS A 166 19.47 -21.75 -0.71
N TRP A 167 18.44 -21.14 -0.12
CA TRP A 167 18.54 -20.68 1.26
C TRP A 167 18.92 -21.90 2.10
N VAL A 168 20.02 -21.79 2.85
CA VAL A 168 20.55 -22.87 3.68
C VAL A 168 19.41 -23.31 4.62
N ARG A 169 18.95 -24.54 4.44
CA ARG A 169 17.89 -25.12 5.27
C ARG A 169 18.49 -25.40 6.63
N SER A 170 17.74 -25.14 7.69
CA SER A 170 18.19 -25.49 9.04
C SER A 170 18.26 -27.01 9.15
N ALA A 171 19.29 -27.54 9.83
CA ALA A 171 19.49 -28.97 10.05
C ALA A 171 18.27 -29.66 10.68
N ILE A 172 17.49 -28.91 11.48
CA ILE A 172 16.20 -29.30 12.06
C ILE A 172 15.18 -29.77 11.00
N SER A 173 15.27 -29.32 9.75
CA SER A 173 14.36 -29.75 8.68
C SER A 173 14.39 -31.26 8.41
N GLY A 174 15.51 -31.93 8.72
CA GLY A 174 15.65 -33.38 8.59
C GLY A 174 15.29 -34.17 9.85
N ASN A 175 15.04 -33.50 10.99
CA ASN A 175 14.72 -34.12 12.26
C ASN A 175 13.29 -33.74 12.68
N ALA A 176 12.34 -34.62 12.38
CA ALA A 176 10.92 -34.41 12.64
C ALA A 176 10.62 -34.11 14.12
N VAL A 177 11.24 -34.85 15.04
CA VAL A 177 11.03 -34.68 16.48
C VAL A 177 11.51 -33.32 16.96
N ALA A 178 12.73 -32.92 16.56
CA ALA A 178 13.27 -31.60 16.93
C ALA A 178 12.41 -30.46 16.37
N LEU A 179 11.91 -30.61 15.14
CA LEU A 179 11.00 -29.64 14.53
C LEU A 179 9.68 -29.55 15.29
N GLU A 180 9.11 -30.69 15.69
CA GLU A 180 7.88 -30.75 16.48
C GLU A 180 8.04 -30.11 17.85
N THR A 181 9.17 -30.33 18.55
CA THR A 181 9.44 -29.68 19.83
C THR A 181 9.44 -28.16 19.71
N VAL A 182 10.08 -27.62 18.67
CA VAL A 182 10.10 -26.17 18.45
C VAL A 182 8.71 -25.66 18.09
N ILE A 183 7.98 -26.33 17.21
CA ILE A 183 6.60 -25.93 16.86
C ILE A 183 5.69 -25.99 18.09
N ALA A 184 5.80 -27.02 18.92
CA ALA A 184 5.04 -27.15 20.15
C ALA A 184 5.32 -25.99 21.11
N SER A 185 6.57 -25.54 21.24
CA SER A 185 6.91 -24.35 22.05
C SER A 185 6.27 -23.05 21.53
N VAL A 186 6.24 -22.88 20.19
CA VAL A 186 5.59 -21.73 19.55
C VAL A 186 4.08 -21.76 19.79
N LEU A 187 3.45 -22.93 19.64
CA LEU A 187 2.01 -23.11 19.86
C LEU A 187 1.63 -23.02 21.35
N ALA A 188 2.51 -23.42 22.27
CA ALA A 188 2.30 -23.23 23.70
C ALA A 188 2.26 -21.74 24.08
N THR A 189 3.09 -20.92 23.43
CA THR A 189 3.08 -19.46 23.63
C THR A 189 1.91 -18.79 22.90
N PHE A 190 1.58 -19.28 21.70
CA PHE A 190 0.54 -18.71 20.85
C PHE A 190 -0.39 -19.80 20.28
N PRO A 191 -1.40 -20.25 21.05
CA PRO A 191 -2.26 -21.36 20.67
C PRO A 191 -3.05 -21.14 19.36
N GLY A 192 -3.38 -19.88 19.04
CA GLY A 192 -4.11 -19.52 17.81
C GLY A 192 -3.25 -19.37 16.55
N TYR A 193 -1.97 -19.75 16.59
CA TYR A 193 -1.09 -19.59 15.42
C TYR A 193 -1.36 -20.68 14.36
N GLY A 194 -1.98 -20.25 13.26
CA GLY A 194 -2.02 -21.07 12.04
C GLY A 194 -0.65 -21.21 11.38
N ARG A 195 -0.55 -22.15 10.43
CA ARG A 195 0.68 -22.49 9.67
C ARG A 195 1.54 -21.30 9.26
N CYS A 196 0.94 -20.25 8.68
CA CYS A 196 1.69 -19.07 8.22
C CYS A 196 2.36 -18.30 9.37
N LYS A 197 1.69 -18.22 10.53
CA LYS A 197 2.24 -17.56 11.72
C LYS A 197 3.34 -18.39 12.37
N VAL A 198 3.18 -19.72 12.39
CA VAL A 198 4.24 -20.64 12.83
C VAL A 198 5.47 -20.53 11.92
N ASP A 199 5.30 -20.51 10.58
CA ASP A 199 6.42 -20.27 9.64
C ASP A 199 7.10 -18.93 9.95
N GLY A 200 6.32 -17.85 10.16
CA GLY A 200 6.85 -16.55 10.56
C GLY A 200 7.66 -16.59 11.86
N ALA A 201 7.18 -17.27 12.89
CA ALA A 201 7.86 -17.40 14.18
C ALA A 201 9.18 -18.19 14.04
N LEU A 202 9.17 -19.31 13.32
CA LEU A 202 10.38 -20.07 13.01
C LEU A 202 11.38 -19.20 12.24
N ARG A 203 10.89 -18.42 11.28
CA ARG A 203 11.73 -17.51 10.49
C ARG A 203 12.38 -16.41 11.32
N ALA A 204 11.70 -15.90 12.34
CA ALA A 204 12.23 -14.93 13.28
C ALA A 204 13.31 -15.54 14.18
N GLN A 205 13.23 -16.84 14.47
CA GLN A 205 14.26 -17.62 15.16
C GLN A 205 15.41 -18.08 14.24
N GLY A 206 15.43 -17.64 12.96
CA GLY A 206 16.42 -18.08 11.98
C GLY A 206 16.21 -19.51 11.46
N ILE A 207 15.13 -20.17 11.85
CA ILE A 207 14.80 -21.54 11.44
C ILE A 207 14.03 -21.48 10.11
N ARG A 208 14.55 -22.16 9.09
CA ARG A 208 13.96 -22.23 7.74
C ARG A 208 13.64 -23.68 7.41
N VAL A 209 12.35 -23.96 7.24
CA VAL A 209 11.82 -25.33 7.05
C VAL A 209 10.97 -25.37 5.78
N PRO A 210 11.03 -26.45 4.97
CA PRO A 210 10.13 -26.62 3.84
C PRO A 210 8.66 -26.63 4.27
N ARG A 211 7.79 -26.04 3.43
CA ARG A 211 6.35 -25.97 3.69
C ARG A 211 5.73 -27.33 4.02
N ASN A 212 6.12 -28.38 3.30
CA ASN A 212 5.56 -29.72 3.47
C ASN A 212 5.95 -30.33 4.83
N CYS A 213 7.19 -30.15 5.27
CA CYS A 213 7.66 -30.59 6.58
C CYS A 213 6.90 -29.87 7.71
N LEU A 214 6.71 -28.55 7.57
CA LEU A 214 5.95 -27.76 8.54
C LEU A 214 4.49 -28.19 8.63
N ILE A 215 3.83 -28.45 7.49
CA ILE A 215 2.45 -28.96 7.46
C ILE A 215 2.36 -30.30 8.19
N ALA A 216 3.24 -31.24 7.85
CA ALA A 216 3.24 -32.57 8.45
C ALA A 216 3.52 -32.54 9.97
N ALA A 217 4.38 -31.63 10.44
CA ALA A 217 4.64 -31.46 11.86
C ALA A 217 3.45 -30.83 12.61
N ILE A 218 2.85 -29.76 12.07
CA ILE A 218 1.66 -29.12 12.67
C ILE A 218 0.48 -30.09 12.72
N GLN A 219 0.24 -30.87 11.67
CA GLN A 219 -0.84 -31.88 11.64
C GLN A 219 -0.64 -32.98 12.70
N ARG A 220 0.61 -33.35 13.01
CA ARG A 220 0.91 -34.33 14.05
C ARG A 220 0.74 -33.77 15.46
N LEU A 221 1.01 -32.47 15.66
CA LEU A 221 0.88 -31.80 16.96
C LEU A 221 -0.56 -31.37 17.26
N ILE A 222 -1.29 -30.88 16.26
CA ILE A 222 -2.66 -30.44 16.40
C ILE A 222 -3.56 -31.59 15.96
N HIS A 223 -3.72 -32.56 16.86
CA HIS A 223 -4.55 -33.76 16.64
C HIS A 223 -6.02 -33.42 16.32
N TRP A 224 -6.49 -32.27 16.79
CA TRP A 224 -7.87 -31.79 16.63
C TRP A 224 -7.92 -30.52 15.78
N CYS A 225 -7.40 -30.59 14.55
CA CYS A 225 -7.51 -29.49 13.61
C CYS A 225 -8.96 -29.35 13.12
N ILE A 226 -9.88 -29.00 14.02
CA ILE A 226 -11.31 -28.91 13.77
C ILE A 226 -11.57 -27.63 12.97
N ILE A 227 -12.06 -27.80 11.76
CA ILE A 227 -12.49 -26.76 10.84
C ILE A 227 -14.01 -26.78 10.82
N CYS A 228 -14.62 -25.64 11.14
CA CYS A 228 -16.05 -25.46 10.98
C CYS A 228 -16.33 -25.02 9.55
N HIS A 229 -17.02 -25.89 8.81
CA HIS A 229 -17.58 -25.61 7.49
C HIS A 229 -19.01 -25.11 7.68
N ALA A 230 -19.22 -23.82 7.49
CA ALA A 230 -20.54 -23.20 7.55
C ALA A 230 -21.02 -22.86 6.12
N PHE A 231 -22.23 -23.30 5.81
CA PHE A 231 -22.91 -23.04 4.54
C PHE A 231 -23.93 -21.93 4.74
N VAL A 232 -23.94 -20.94 3.85
CA VAL A 232 -24.83 -19.78 3.92
C VAL A 232 -25.67 -19.73 2.66
N ASP A 233 -26.99 -19.64 2.81
CA ASP A 233 -27.88 -19.36 1.70
C ASP A 233 -27.69 -17.91 1.23
N GLY A 234 -27.33 -17.74 -0.04
CA GLY A 234 -27.09 -16.42 -0.63
C GLY A 234 -28.36 -15.56 -0.76
N LYS A 235 -29.56 -16.16 -0.72
CA LYS A 235 -30.83 -15.41 -0.83
C LYS A 235 -31.30 -14.86 0.50
N MET A 236 -31.23 -15.65 1.57
CA MET A 236 -31.70 -15.26 2.91
C MET A 236 -30.58 -14.82 3.86
N CYS A 237 -29.30 -14.98 3.48
CA CYS A 237 -28.13 -14.76 4.34
C CYS A 237 -28.18 -15.56 5.65
N LEU A 238 -28.84 -16.72 5.65
CA LEU A 238 -28.96 -17.61 6.80
C LEU A 238 -27.95 -18.76 6.70
N VAL A 239 -27.41 -19.19 7.84
CA VAL A 239 -26.58 -20.40 7.91
C VAL A 239 -27.48 -21.62 7.73
N THR A 240 -27.32 -22.33 6.62
CA THR A 240 -28.12 -23.52 6.27
C THR A 240 -27.56 -24.81 6.85
N GLY A 241 -26.28 -24.81 7.24
CA GLY A 241 -25.65 -25.93 7.91
C GLY A 241 -24.27 -25.57 8.43
N ALA A 242 -23.86 -26.20 9.52
CA ALA A 242 -22.51 -26.10 10.07
C ALA A 242 -22.00 -27.49 10.43
N HIS A 243 -20.84 -27.86 9.91
CA HIS A 243 -20.21 -29.14 10.17
C HIS A 243 -18.75 -28.97 10.60
N PHE A 244 -18.34 -29.76 11.58
CA PHE A 244 -16.96 -29.80 12.05
C PHE A 244 -16.22 -30.95 11.35
N ASN A 245 -15.08 -30.66 10.74
CA ASN A 245 -14.24 -31.67 10.08
C ASN A 245 -12.75 -31.39 10.36
N ASN A 246 -11.90 -32.41 10.30
CA ASN A 246 -10.46 -32.28 10.52
C ASN A 246 -9.68 -31.89 9.26
N ASN A 247 -10.34 -31.68 8.13
CA ASN A 247 -9.72 -31.29 6.87
C ASN A 247 -10.51 -30.18 6.13
N ASN A 248 -9.83 -29.51 5.20
CA ASN A 248 -10.39 -28.46 4.32
C ASN A 248 -10.22 -28.83 2.84
N CYS A 249 -10.29 -30.13 2.52
CA CYS A 249 -10.23 -30.58 1.14
C CYS A 249 -11.54 -30.20 0.43
N ALA A 250 -11.44 -29.73 -0.81
CA ALA A 250 -12.62 -29.31 -1.57
C ALA A 250 -13.67 -30.43 -1.69
N ASP A 251 -13.22 -31.67 -1.87
CA ASP A 251 -14.11 -32.85 -1.92
C ASP A 251 -14.88 -33.04 -0.62
N THR A 252 -14.20 -32.90 0.53
CA THR A 252 -14.84 -32.99 1.85
C THR A 252 -15.83 -31.85 2.07
N VAL A 253 -15.51 -30.62 1.65
CA VAL A 253 -16.47 -29.50 1.73
C VAL A 253 -17.70 -29.78 0.87
N LEU A 254 -17.52 -30.33 -0.33
CA LEU A 254 -18.62 -30.67 -1.24
C LEU A 254 -19.50 -31.80 -0.69
N GLU A 255 -18.91 -32.84 -0.10
CA GLU A 255 -19.68 -33.91 0.55
C GLU A 255 -20.48 -33.41 1.74
N LEU A 256 -19.88 -32.59 2.60
CA LEU A 256 -20.57 -31.96 3.73
C LEU A 256 -21.71 -31.05 3.27
N PHE A 257 -21.51 -30.33 2.16
CA PHE A 257 -22.55 -29.50 1.57
C PHE A 257 -23.72 -30.33 1.03
N LYS A 258 -23.44 -31.39 0.26
CA LYS A 258 -24.46 -32.31 -0.25
C LYS A 258 -25.24 -32.99 0.88
N HIS A 259 -24.54 -33.37 1.95
CA HIS A 259 -25.16 -33.90 3.15
C HIS A 259 -26.10 -32.86 3.79
N ALA A 260 -25.64 -31.62 3.98
CA ALA A 260 -26.47 -30.55 4.54
C ALA A 260 -27.73 -30.28 3.69
N ILE A 261 -27.61 -30.27 2.36
CA ILE A 261 -28.75 -30.22 1.42
C ILE A 261 -29.69 -31.41 1.66
N SER A 262 -29.18 -32.65 1.71
CA SER A 262 -30.04 -33.82 1.88
C SER A 262 -30.84 -33.83 3.19
N VAL A 263 -30.33 -33.18 4.24
CA VAL A 263 -30.99 -33.08 5.55
C VAL A 263 -31.92 -31.87 5.63
N HIS A 264 -31.59 -30.76 4.98
CA HIS A 264 -32.24 -29.46 5.19
C HIS A 264 -32.95 -28.86 3.96
N GLY A 265 -32.78 -29.40 2.75
CA GLY A 265 -33.47 -28.96 1.52
C GLY A 265 -32.64 -29.08 0.25
#